data_AF-A0A832LVP6-F1
#
_entry.id   AF-A0A832LVP6-F1
#
_cell.length_a   1.000
_cell.length_b   1.000
_cell.length_c   1.000
_cell.angle_alpha   90.00
_cell.angle_beta   90.00
_cell.angle_gamma   90.00
#
_symmetry.space_group_name_H-M   'P 1'
#
loop_
_entity.id
_entity.type
_entity.pdbx_description
1 polymer ?
#
loop_
_entity_poly.entity_id
_entity_poly.type
_entity_poly.pdbx_seq_one_letter_code
_entity_poly.pdbx_strand_id
1 'polypeptide(L)'
;MVNFFPLIVFASYAVILTLFISVGILNIKDMKVRKRDRWVKKDSIAMIIRVLFYAFLIAFGIVELEALILTFGSFTFKFLTGKNLFIHISKSILLLPIFPVILTGIVYGIAKKREWYELIDEEE
;
A
#
# COMPACT_ATOMS: atom_id res chain seq x y z
N MET A 1 -13.42 -7.88 -25.19
CA MET A 1 -12.55 -8.60 -24.23
C MET A 1 -12.39 -7.72 -23.01
N VAL A 2 -12.71 -8.23 -21.81
CA VAL A 2 -12.50 -7.49 -20.56
C VAL A 2 -11.03 -7.66 -20.17
N ASN A 3 -10.30 -6.55 -20.01
CA ASN A 3 -8.95 -6.58 -19.45
C ASN A 3 -9.06 -6.93 -17.96
N PHE A 4 -8.83 -8.20 -17.61
CA PHE A 4 -8.90 -8.68 -16.22
C PHE A 4 -7.80 -8.10 -15.33
N PHE A 5 -6.65 -7.73 -15.91
CA PHE A 5 -5.49 -7.24 -15.18
C PHE A 5 -5.76 -5.96 -14.34
N PRO A 6 -6.32 -4.87 -14.90
CA PRO A 6 -6.66 -3.69 -14.09
C PRO A 6 -7.67 -3.99 -12.99
N LEU A 7 -8.61 -4.93 -13.20
CA LEU A 7 -9.63 -5.25 -12.20
C LEU A 7 -9.03 -5.96 -10.97
N ILE A 8 -8.07 -6.87 -11.18
CA ILE A 8 -7.34 -7.54 -10.10
C ILE A 8 -6.52 -6.53 -9.30
N VAL A 9 -5.80 -5.62 -9.97
CA VAL A 9 -5.04 -4.56 -9.31
C VAL A 9 -5.94 -3.68 -8.44
N PHE A 10 -7.09 -3.23 -8.96
CA PHE A 10 -8.03 -2.44 -8.17
C PHE A 10 -8.63 -3.22 -6.99
N ALA A 11 -8.92 -4.51 -7.17
CA ALA A 11 -9.44 -5.36 -6.11
C ALA A 11 -8.41 -5.55 -4.97
N SER A 12 -7.16 -5.85 -5.31
CA SER A 12 -6.06 -5.98 -4.34
C SER A 12 -5.87 -4.67 -3.57
N TYR A 13 -5.89 -3.52 -4.25
CA TYR A 13 -5.84 -2.20 -3.60
C TYR A 13 -6.98 -1.97 -2.62
N ALA A 14 -8.21 -2.25 -3.02
CA ALA A 14 -9.40 -2.02 -2.19
C ALA A 14 -9.37 -2.89 -0.92
N VAL A 15 -9.00 -4.16 -1.05
CA VAL A 15 -8.89 -5.08 0.10
C VAL A 15 -7.79 -4.62 1.07
N ILE A 16 -6.59 -4.33 0.56
CA ILE A 16 -5.44 -3.94 1.39
C ILE A 16 -5.72 -2.62 2.10
N LEU A 17 -6.23 -1.61 1.39
CA LEU A 17 -6.56 -0.33 2.00
C LEU A 17 -7.63 -0.48 3.09
N THR A 18 -8.65 -1.31 2.87
CA THR A 18 -9.71 -1.52 3.86
C THR A 18 -9.16 -2.15 5.14
N LEU A 19 -8.29 -3.16 5.01
CA LEU A 19 -7.65 -3.82 6.15
C LEU A 19 -6.76 -2.83 6.93
N PHE A 20 -5.91 -2.08 6.22
CA PHE A 20 -5.02 -1.11 6.86
C PHE A 20 -5.75 0.04 7.52
N ILE A 21 -6.81 0.57 6.89
CA ILE A 21 -7.66 1.60 7.49
C ILE A 21 -8.30 1.07 8.77
N SER A 22 -8.81 -0.16 8.75
CA SER A 22 -9.42 -0.79 9.92
C SER A 22 -8.41 -0.92 11.08
N VAL A 23 -7.21 -1.42 10.79
CA VAL A 23 -6.11 -1.51 11.77
C VAL A 23 -5.69 -0.12 12.27
N GLY A 24 -5.61 0.87 11.39
CA GLY A 24 -5.25 2.24 11.75
C GLY A 24 -6.25 2.87 12.71
N ILE A 25 -7.56 2.67 12.48
CA ILE A 25 -8.62 3.16 13.37
C ILE A 25 -8.50 2.50 14.75
N LEU A 26 -8.29 1.18 14.79
CA LEU A 26 -8.11 0.44 16.05
C LEU A 26 -6.87 0.93 16.81
N ASN A 27 -5.74 1.12 16.13
CA ASN A 27 -4.50 1.62 16.73
C ASN A 27 -4.67 3.03 17.29
N ILE A 28 -5.34 3.95 16.57
CA ILE A 28 -5.61 5.30 17.07
C ILE A 28 -6.50 5.24 18.32
N LYS A 29 -7.52 4.37 18.31
CA LYS A 29 -8.41 4.21 19.46
C LYS A 29 -7.65 3.67 20.67
N ASP A 30 -6.82 2.65 20.48
CA ASP A 30 -6.02 2.04 21.55
C ASP A 30 -5.01 3.05 22.12
N MET A 31 -4.24 3.72 21.27
CA MET A 31 -3.26 4.71 21.73
C MET A 31 -3.90 5.91 22.44
N LYS A 32 -5.08 6.36 22.01
CA LYS A 32 -5.85 7.39 22.72
C LYS A 32 -6.25 6.97 24.13
N VAL A 33 -6.44 5.67 24.38
CA VAL A 33 -6.75 5.16 25.72
C VAL A 33 -5.48 5.08 26.55
N ARG A 34 -4.40 4.51 25.99
CA ARG A 34 -3.14 4.29 26.72
C ARG A 34 -2.35 5.57 27.01
N LYS A 35 -2.39 6.53 26.09
CA LYS A 35 -1.63 7.80 26.17
C LYS A 35 -2.54 9.02 26.28
N ARG A 36 -3.73 8.84 26.88
CA ARG A 36 -4.85 9.80 26.89
C ARG A 36 -4.45 11.25 27.20
N ASP A 37 -3.62 11.45 28.21
CA ASP A 37 -3.27 12.79 28.70
C ASP A 37 -2.25 13.51 27.81
N ARG A 38 -1.47 12.77 27.03
CA ARG A 38 -0.44 13.30 26.11
C ARG A 38 -0.90 13.30 24.64
N TRP A 39 -1.96 12.58 24.33
CA TRP A 39 -2.43 12.39 22.96
C TRP A 39 -3.10 13.63 22.38
N VAL A 40 -2.54 14.16 21.31
CA VAL A 40 -3.06 15.34 20.61
C VAL A 40 -3.54 14.99 19.20
N LYS A 41 -4.24 15.93 18.55
CA LYS A 41 -4.73 15.76 17.16
C LYS A 41 -3.60 15.48 16.19
N LYS A 42 -2.42 16.07 16.41
CA LYS A 42 -1.21 15.85 15.61
C LYS A 42 -0.84 14.36 15.54
N ASP A 43 -0.94 13.63 16.63
CA ASP A 43 -0.55 12.21 16.70
C ASP A 43 -1.56 11.33 15.95
N SER A 44 -2.83 11.71 15.94
CA SER A 44 -3.85 11.04 15.12
C SER A 44 -3.55 11.22 13.63
N ILE A 45 -3.15 12.43 13.21
CA ILE A 45 -2.76 12.73 11.83
C ILE A 45 -1.49 11.96 11.46
N ALA A 46 -0.49 11.96 12.34
CA ALA A 46 0.74 11.20 12.15
C ALA A 46 0.45 9.70 11.97
N MET A 47 -0.43 9.13 12.80
CA MET A 47 -0.82 7.73 12.68
C MET A 47 -1.55 7.44 11.37
N ILE A 48 -2.42 8.34 10.90
CA ILE A 48 -3.08 8.21 9.58
C ILE A 48 -2.03 8.22 8.46
N ILE A 49 -1.07 9.15 8.49
CA ILE A 49 0.01 9.24 7.49
C ILE A 49 0.82 7.94 7.47
N ARG A 50 1.20 7.43 8.64
CA ARG A 50 1.94 6.17 8.79
C ARG A 50 1.16 5.00 8.20
N VAL A 51 -0.10 4.85 8.58
CA VAL A 51 -0.97 3.76 8.11
C VAL A 51 -1.15 3.82 6.59
N LEU A 52 -1.44 5.01 6.04
CA LEU A 52 -1.58 5.19 4.60
C LEU A 52 -0.30 4.86 3.84
N PHE A 53 0.85 5.34 4.32
CA PHE A 53 2.14 5.05 3.70
C PHE A 53 2.41 3.53 3.65
N TYR A 54 2.26 2.83 4.77
CA TYR A 54 2.47 1.38 4.79
C TYR A 54 1.43 0.61 3.97
N ALA A 55 0.17 1.06 3.97
CA ALA A 55 -0.88 0.46 3.16
C ALA A 55 -0.56 0.56 1.66
N PHE A 56 -0.18 1.75 1.18
CA PHE A 56 0.18 1.96 -0.22
C PHE A 56 1.47 1.21 -0.59
N LEU A 57 2.46 1.18 0.30
CA LEU A 57 3.71 0.46 0.06
C LEU A 57 3.48 -1.05 -0.09
N ILE A 58 2.66 -1.64 0.78
CA ILE A 58 2.33 -3.07 0.70
C ILE A 58 1.45 -3.37 -0.51
N ALA A 59 0.46 -2.52 -0.80
CA ALA A 59 -0.37 -2.66 -2.00
C ALA A 59 0.47 -2.59 -3.28
N PHE A 60 1.43 -1.67 -3.35
CA PHE A 60 2.38 -1.59 -4.46
C PHE A 60 3.21 -2.89 -4.57
N GLY A 61 3.78 -3.38 -3.47
CA GLY A 61 4.55 -4.63 -3.48
C GLY A 61 3.75 -5.85 -3.96
N ILE A 62 2.47 -5.95 -3.58
CA ILE A 62 1.58 -7.03 -4.04
C ILE A 62 1.30 -6.92 -5.54
N VAL A 63 1.03 -5.71 -6.04
CA VAL A 63 0.77 -5.48 -7.47
C VAL A 63 1.99 -5.76 -8.34
N GLU A 64 3.18 -5.37 -7.90
CA GLU A 64 4.43 -5.72 -8.57
C GLU A 64 4.67 -7.25 -8.57
N LEU A 65 4.35 -7.92 -7.46
CA LEU A 65 4.44 -9.38 -7.38
C LEU A 65 3.45 -10.07 -8.33
N GLU A 66 2.19 -9.63 -8.38
CA GLU A 66 1.18 -10.12 -9.32
C GLU A 66 1.64 -9.93 -10.78
N ALA A 67 2.17 -8.76 -11.11
CA ALA A 67 2.71 -8.46 -12.43
C ALA A 67 3.89 -9.36 -12.81
N LEU A 68 4.79 -9.61 -11.86
CA LEU A 68 5.92 -10.52 -12.05
C LEU A 68 5.45 -11.95 -12.30
N ILE A 69 4.50 -12.45 -11.49
CA ILE A 69 3.91 -13.80 -11.64
C ILE A 69 3.26 -13.96 -13.00
N LEU A 70 2.48 -12.97 -13.46
CA LEU A 70 1.82 -13.03 -14.77
C LEU A 70 2.80 -12.94 -15.93
N THR A 71 3.85 -12.12 -15.80
CA THR A 71 4.90 -12.01 -16.81
C THR A 71 5.68 -13.32 -16.92
N PHE A 72 6.10 -13.87 -15.79
CA PHE A 72 6.83 -15.14 -15.74
C PHE A 72 5.95 -16.29 -16.22
N GLY A 73 4.70 -16.38 -15.76
CA GLY A 73 3.74 -17.39 -16.21
C GLY A 73 3.48 -17.33 -17.72
N SER A 74 3.38 -16.13 -18.29
CA SER A 74 3.24 -15.96 -19.74
C SER A 74 4.48 -16.42 -20.50
N PHE A 75 5.68 -16.13 -19.97
CA PHE A 75 6.94 -16.61 -20.54
C PHE A 75 7.04 -18.14 -20.50
N THR A 76 6.77 -18.75 -19.36
CA THR A 76 6.79 -20.22 -19.20
C THR A 76 5.76 -20.88 -20.10
N PHE A 77 4.55 -20.33 -20.21
CA PHE A 77 3.51 -20.85 -21.10
C PHE A 77 3.97 -20.82 -22.57
N LYS A 78 4.57 -19.72 -23.01
CA LYS A 78 5.12 -19.60 -24.37
C LYS A 78 6.24 -20.60 -24.61
N PHE A 79 7.13 -20.77 -23.65
CA PHE A 79 8.22 -21.73 -23.73
C PHE A 79 7.72 -23.17 -23.87
N LEU A 80 6.70 -23.56 -23.11
CA LEU A 80 6.17 -24.93 -23.10
C LEU A 80 5.26 -25.25 -24.29
N THR A 81 4.45 -24.28 -24.74
CA THR A 81 3.39 -24.54 -25.73
C THR A 81 3.68 -23.98 -27.12
N GLY A 82 4.69 -23.11 -27.24
CA GLY A 82 4.96 -22.34 -28.45
C GLY A 82 3.89 -21.29 -28.77
N LYS A 83 2.82 -21.20 -27.98
CA LYS A 83 1.71 -20.25 -28.18
C LYS A 83 1.92 -19.01 -27.31
N ASN A 84 1.58 -17.84 -27.83
CA ASN A 84 1.59 -16.62 -27.02
C ASN A 84 0.32 -16.58 -26.16
N LEU A 85 0.49 -16.47 -24.84
CA LEU A 85 -0.57 -16.03 -23.96
C LEU A 85 -0.64 -14.50 -24.06
N PHE A 86 -1.68 -13.97 -24.70
CA PHE A 86 -1.86 -12.52 -24.86
C PHE A 86 -2.33 -11.90 -23.52
N ILE A 87 -1.41 -11.75 -22.56
CA ILE A 87 -1.62 -10.89 -21.39
C ILE A 87 -0.98 -9.54 -21.70
N HIS A 88 -1.79 -8.60 -22.20
CA HIS A 88 -1.29 -7.25 -22.45
C HIS A 88 -1.27 -6.44 -21.16
N ILE A 89 -0.17 -6.55 -20.41
CA ILE A 89 0.08 -5.65 -19.28
C ILE A 89 0.60 -4.34 -19.86
N SER A 90 -0.24 -3.29 -19.83
CA SER A 90 0.25 -1.96 -20.19
C SER A 90 1.25 -1.50 -19.14
N LYS A 91 2.44 -1.03 -19.58
CA LYS A 91 3.44 -0.41 -18.70
C LYS A 91 2.86 0.75 -17.87
N SER A 92 1.83 1.44 -18.40
CA SER A 92 1.15 2.52 -17.68
C SER A 92 0.37 2.04 -16.44
N ILE A 93 -0.12 0.80 -16.43
CA ILE A 93 -0.86 0.23 -15.28
C ILE A 93 0.10 -0.11 -14.13
N LEU A 94 1.34 -0.51 -14.45
CA LEU A 94 2.38 -0.78 -13.45
C LEU A 94 2.91 0.49 -12.78
N LEU A 95 2.87 1.62 -13.51
CA LEU A 95 3.32 2.91 -12.97
C LEU A 95 2.25 3.67 -12.19
N LEU A 96 0.96 3.39 -12.42
CA LEU A 96 -0.14 3.98 -11.66
C LEU A 96 0.01 3.86 -10.12
N PRO A 97 0.37 2.68 -9.57
CA PRO A 97 0.48 2.48 -8.12
C PRO A 97 1.69 3.16 -7.46
N ILE A 98 2.70 3.61 -8.23
CA ILE A 98 3.89 4.24 -7.65
C ILE A 98 3.60 5.66 -7.12
N PHE A 99 2.65 6.36 -7.74
CA PHE A 99 2.34 7.75 -7.40
C PHE A 99 1.85 7.92 -5.96
N PRO A 100 0.84 7.17 -5.47
CA PRO A 100 0.39 7.28 -4.08
C PRO A 100 1.48 6.86 -3.08
N VAL A 101 2.37 5.92 -3.42
CA VAL A 101 3.52 5.55 -2.58
C VAL A 101 4.50 6.71 -2.45
N ILE A 102 4.87 7.35 -3.56
CA ILE A 102 5.78 8.51 -3.54
C ILE A 102 5.14 9.66 -2.75
N LEU A 103 3.88 9.97 -3.03
CA LEU A 103 3.17 11.06 -2.36
C LEU A 103 3.10 10.85 -0.85
N THR A 104 2.64 9.67 -0.41
CA THR A 104 2.55 9.36 1.02
C THR A 104 3.91 9.18 1.66
N GLY A 105 4.91 8.68 0.93
CA GLY A 105 6.30 8.58 1.39
C GLY A 105 6.94 9.93 1.64
N ILE A 106 6.70 10.93 0.78
CA ILE A 106 7.14 12.31 1.02
C ILE A 106 6.50 12.87 2.29
N VAL A 107 5.18 12.74 2.43
CA VAL A 107 4.46 13.23 3.61
C VAL A 107 4.94 12.52 4.89
N TYR A 108 5.13 11.19 4.82
CA TYR A 108 5.67 10.39 5.91
C TYR A 108 7.07 10.83 6.31
N GLY A 109 7.96 11.05 5.34
CA GLY A 109 9.33 11.51 5.56
C GLY A 109 9.39 12.90 6.19
N ILE A 110 8.53 13.82 5.75
CA ILE A 110 8.41 15.17 6.35
C ILE A 110 7.94 15.07 7.80
N ALA A 111 6.90 14.27 8.08
CA ALA A 111 6.40 14.06 9.43
C ALA A 111 7.47 13.42 10.33
N LYS A 112 8.26 12.48 9.80
CA LYS A 112 9.37 11.84 10.52
C LYS A 112 10.47 12.84 10.86
N LYS A 113 10.85 13.71 9.91
CA LYS A 113 11.85 14.77 10.13
C LYS A 113 11.39 15.81 11.16
N ARG A 114 10.08 15.97 11.35
CA ARG A 114 9.48 16.86 12.36
C ARG A 114 9.16 16.16 13.68
N GLU A 115 9.62 14.93 13.88
CA GLU A 115 9.45 14.18 15.13
C GLU A 115 7.96 13.97 15.50
N TRP A 116 7.08 13.83 14.51
CA TRP A 116 5.65 13.61 14.76
C TRP A 116 5.32 12.24 15.35
N TYR A 117 6.30 11.34 15.38
CA TYR A 117 6.12 9.95 15.73
C TYR A 117 6.63 9.59 17.13
N GLU A 118 7.23 10.52 17.87
CA GLU A 118 7.83 10.25 19.19
C GLU A 118 6.85 9.59 20.16
N LEU A 119 5.66 10.17 20.35
CA LEU A 119 4.64 9.60 21.23
C LEU A 119 4.11 8.26 20.71
N ILE A 120 4.17 8.00 19.40
CA ILE A 120 3.68 6.77 18.80
C ILE A 120 4.73 5.65 18.95
N ASP A 121 6.01 6.00 18.88
CA ASP A 121 7.15 5.08 18.93
C ASP A 121 7.71 4.89 20.35
N GLU A 122 7.28 5.70 21.31
CA GLU A 122 7.58 5.50 22.73
C GLU A 122 7.10 4.11 23.16
N GLU A 123 8.04 3.22 23.48
CA GLU A 123 7.76 1.94 24.14
C GLU A 123 7.05 2.22 25.48
N GLU A 124 6.09 1.36 25.84
CA GLU A 124 5.30 1.47 27.08
C GLU A 124 6.14 1.29 28.34
#